data_AF-Q4TCY2-F1
#
_entry.id   AF-Q4TCY2-F1
#
_cell.length_a   1.000
_cell.length_b   1.000
_cell.length_c   1.000
_cell.angle_alpha   90.00
_cell.angle_beta   90.00
_cell.angle_gamma   90.00
#
_symmetry.space_group_name_H-M   'P 1'
#
loop_
_entity.id
_entity.type
_entity.pdbx_description
1 polymer ?
#
loop_
_entity_poly.entity_id
_entity_poly.type
_entity_poly.pdbx_seq_one_letter_code
_entity_poly.pdbx_strand_id
1 'polypeptide(L)'
;QKPKASSMDSNTQVTRSLPCQVHVNQGENLNTDQWPQKLIMQLIPQQLLTTLGHLFRNSRMVQFLFTNKDMESLKGLYRIMTNGFV
;
A
#
# COMPACT_ATOMS: atom_id res chain seq x y z
N GLN A 1 14.79 -16.11 -23.59
CA GLN A 1 15.17 -14.76 -23.13
C GLN A 1 14.53 -14.53 -21.77
N LYS A 2 15.35 -14.31 -20.73
CA LYS A 2 14.90 -14.03 -19.36
C LYS A 2 14.44 -12.56 -19.30
N PRO A 3 13.27 -12.22 -18.73
CA PRO A 3 12.84 -10.82 -18.66
C PRO A 3 13.87 -10.06 -17.82
N LYS A 4 14.49 -9.05 -18.43
CA LYS A 4 15.30 -8.07 -17.70
C LYS A 4 14.36 -7.35 -16.74
N ALA A 5 14.65 -7.40 -15.44
CA ALA A 5 14.13 -6.43 -14.51
C ALA A 5 14.50 -5.06 -15.07
N SER A 6 13.51 -4.31 -15.55
CA SER A 6 13.70 -2.95 -16.00
C SER A 6 14.25 -2.17 -14.81
N SER A 7 15.49 -1.69 -14.95
CA SER A 7 16.02 -0.57 -14.19
C SER A 7 14.94 0.49 -14.11
N MET A 8 14.29 0.64 -12.96
CA MET A 8 13.44 1.80 -12.71
C MET A 8 14.38 3.00 -12.68
N ASP A 9 14.37 3.78 -13.76
CA ASP A 9 15.09 5.04 -13.84
C ASP A 9 14.74 5.90 -12.62
N SER A 10 15.76 6.23 -11.84
CA SER A 10 15.70 6.99 -10.60
C SER A 10 15.23 8.45 -10.76
N ASN A 11 14.78 8.86 -11.95
CA ASN A 11 14.56 10.27 -12.29
C ASN A 11 13.09 10.72 -12.33
N THR A 12 12.12 9.85 -12.03
CA THR A 12 10.70 10.27 -11.87
C THR A 12 9.94 9.43 -10.84
N GLN A 13 10.48 9.28 -9.61
CA GLN A 13 9.69 8.68 -8.53
C GLN A 13 8.57 9.65 -8.12
N VAL A 14 7.42 9.56 -8.78
CA VAL A 14 6.24 10.38 -8.49
C VAL A 14 5.71 9.96 -7.13
N THR A 15 5.99 10.76 -6.10
CA THR A 15 5.40 10.58 -4.78
C THR A 15 4.03 11.25 -4.75
N ARG A 16 2.97 10.46 -4.54
CA ARG A 16 1.61 10.96 -4.30
C ARG A 16 1.26 10.77 -2.82
N SER A 17 0.52 11.73 -2.25
CA SER A 17 0.00 11.62 -0.88
C SER A 17 -1.51 11.50 -0.93
N LEU A 18 -2.05 10.51 -0.24
CA LEU A 18 -3.50 10.28 -0.19
C LEU A 18 -4.00 10.42 1.26
N PRO A 19 -4.96 11.34 1.53
CA PRO A 19 -5.61 11.39 2.81
C PRO A 19 -6.45 10.13 3.04
N CYS A 20 -6.20 9.46 4.16
CA CYS A 20 -6.92 8.26 4.58
C CYS A 20 -7.34 8.33 6.05
N GLN A 21 -8.37 7.55 6.39
CA GLN A 21 -8.74 7.24 7.76
C GLN A 21 -8.38 5.78 8.03
N VAL A 22 -7.88 5.51 9.23
CA VAL A 22 -7.61 4.14 9.66
C VAL A 22 -8.83 3.60 10.39
N HIS A 23 -9.34 2.46 9.94
CA HIS A 23 -10.39 1.73 10.61
C HIS A 23 -9.83 0.41 11.17
N VAL A 24 -10.05 0.20 12.46
CA VAL A 24 -9.66 -1.03 13.18
C VAL A 24 -10.93 -1.83 13.42
N ASN A 25 -10.92 -3.10 13.04
CA ASN A 25 -12.06 -3.98 13.26
C ASN A 25 -12.34 -4.18 14.75
N GLN A 26 -13.61 -4.34 15.10
CA GLN A 26 -14.00 -4.65 16.48
C GLN A 26 -13.35 -5.96 16.94
N GLY A 27 -12.67 -5.94 18.08
CA GLY A 27 -11.97 -7.10 18.64
C GLY A 27 -10.47 -7.17 18.33
N GLU A 28 -9.96 -6.33 17.43
CA GLU A 28 -8.53 -6.19 17.21
C GLU A 28 -7.92 -5.30 18.31
N ASN A 29 -6.90 -5.81 19.02
CA ASN A 29 -6.16 -5.04 20.03
C ASN A 29 -5.05 -4.24 19.35
N LEU A 30 -5.43 -3.18 18.63
CA LEU A 30 -4.52 -2.28 17.91
C LEU A 30 -4.72 -0.85 18.40
N ASN A 31 -3.67 -0.24 18.94
CA ASN A 31 -3.66 1.18 19.28
C ASN A 31 -3.09 1.99 18.10
N THR A 32 -3.97 2.67 17.36
CA THR A 32 -3.59 3.53 16.23
C THR A 32 -3.37 4.98 16.62
N ASP A 33 -3.69 5.40 17.84
CA ASP A 33 -3.62 6.81 18.27
C ASP A 33 -2.19 7.33 18.33
N GLN A 34 -1.22 6.44 18.50
CA GLN A 34 0.21 6.77 18.54
C GLN A 34 0.88 6.74 17.16
N TRP A 35 0.15 6.40 16.09
CA TRP A 35 0.74 6.35 14.76
C TRP A 35 1.11 7.75 14.26
N PRO A 36 2.16 7.87 13.44
CA PRO A 36 2.49 9.15 12.82
C PRO A 36 1.36 9.58 11.88
N GLN A 37 1.11 10.89 11.84
CA GLN A 37 0.06 11.49 10.99
C GLN A 37 0.30 11.27 9.49
N LYS A 38 1.55 10.96 9.10
CA LYS A 38 1.92 10.64 7.73
C LYS A 38 2.66 9.30 7.72
N LEU A 39 2.08 8.33 7.02
CA LEU A 39 2.69 7.05 6.73
C LEU A 39 3.28 7.06 5.33
N ILE A 40 4.35 6.29 5.13
CA ILE A 40 4.92 6.03 3.81
C ILE A 40 4.49 4.63 3.41
N MET A 41 3.81 4.53 2.28
CA MET A 41 3.42 3.26 1.69
C MET A 41 4.43 2.86 0.63
N GLN A 42 4.92 1.63 0.70
CA GLN A 42 5.74 1.04 -0.33
C GLN A 42 4.95 -0.05 -1.03
N LEU A 43 4.69 0.15 -2.32
CA LEU A 43 4.02 -0.84 -3.15
C LEU A 43 5.02 -1.91 -3.58
N ILE A 44 4.68 -3.18 -3.37
CA ILE A 44 5.49 -4.33 -3.76
C ILE A 44 4.78 -5.19 -4.81
N PRO A 45 5.49 -5.85 -5.74
CA PRO A 45 4.87 -6.78 -6.67
C PRO A 45 4.14 -7.90 -5.94
N GLN A 46 2.90 -8.20 -6.35
CA GLN A 46 2.04 -9.22 -5.75
C GLN A 46 2.70 -10.60 -5.74
N GLN A 47 3.58 -10.88 -6.70
CA GLN A 47 4.35 -12.14 -6.77
C GLN A 47 5.20 -12.36 -5.51
N LEU A 48 5.70 -11.30 -4.88
CA LEU A 48 6.46 -11.38 -3.63
C LEU A 48 5.58 -11.77 -2.42
N LEU A 49 4.26 -11.62 -2.50
CA LEU A 49 3.38 -12.01 -1.39
C LEU A 49 3.37 -13.52 -1.16
N THR A 50 3.61 -14.31 -2.22
CA THR A 50 3.64 -15.77 -2.11
C THR A 50 4.74 -16.25 -1.17
N THR A 51 5.92 -15.62 -1.23
CA THR A 51 7.05 -15.93 -0.34
C THR A 51 6.83 -15.39 1.08
N LEU A 52 6.09 -14.29 1.21
CA LEU A 52 5.75 -13.65 2.49
C LEU A 52 4.48 -14.22 3.16
N GLY A 53 3.85 -15.25 2.59
CA GLY A 53 2.54 -15.78 3.01
C GLY A 53 2.39 -16.07 4.50
N HIS A 54 3.45 -16.57 5.14
CA HIS A 54 3.45 -16.87 6.58
C HIS A 54 3.39 -15.62 7.45
N LEU A 55 3.99 -14.50 7.01
CA LEU A 55 3.97 -13.23 7.73
C LEU A 55 2.55 -12.64 7.77
N PHE A 56 1.79 -12.78 6.69
CA PHE A 56 0.42 -12.25 6.63
C PHE A 56 -0.54 -12.97 7.57
N ARG A 57 -0.40 -14.29 7.75
CA ARG A 57 -1.27 -15.07 8.65
C ARG A 57 -1.18 -14.63 10.12
N ASN A 58 0.00 -14.16 10.52
CA ASN A 58 0.26 -13.70 11.88
C ASN A 58 0.14 -12.17 12.01
N SER A 59 -0.33 -11.48 10.97
CA SER A 59 -0.47 -10.04 10.97
C SER A 59 -1.85 -9.62 11.50
N ARG A 60 -1.90 -8.40 12.04
CA ARG A 60 -3.16 -7.74 12.42
C ARG A 60 -3.58 -6.84 11.26
N MET A 61 -4.87 -6.83 10.94
CA MET A 61 -5.39 -6.08 9.80
C MET A 61 -6.02 -4.76 10.25
N VAL A 62 -5.68 -3.69 9.52
CA VAL A 62 -6.39 -2.41 9.56
C VAL A 62 -6.87 -2.07 8.16
N GLN A 63 -7.89 -1.23 8.07
CA GLN A 63 -8.40 -0.74 6.80
C GLN A 63 -8.04 0.73 6.63
N PHE A 64 -7.50 1.10 5.46
CA PHE A 64 -7.29 2.48 5.08
C PHE A 64 -8.44 2.93 4.17
N LEU A 65 -9.26 3.84 4.70
CA LEU A 65 -10.38 4.46 3.99
C LEU A 65 -9.90 5.75 3.34
N PHE A 66 -9.67 5.73 2.03
CA PHE A 66 -9.27 6.92 1.28
C PHE A 66 -10.45 7.87 1.07
N THR A 67 -10.20 9.17 1.25
CA THR A 67 -11.22 10.20 1.00
C THR A 67 -11.23 10.60 -0.49
N ASN A 68 -12.33 11.20 -0.94
CA ASN A 68 -12.48 11.70 -2.32
C ASN A 68 -11.79 13.06 -2.58
N LYS A 69 -10.94 13.55 -1.66
CA LYS A 69 -10.26 14.85 -1.76
C LYS A 69 -9.26 14.92 -2.91
N ASP A 70 -8.65 13.80 -3.30
CA ASP A 70 -7.74 13.71 -4.44
C ASP A 70 -8.04 12.42 -5.24
N MET A 71 -9.03 12.52 -6.12
CA MET A 71 -9.53 11.39 -6.89
C MET A 71 -8.58 10.97 -8.02
N GLU A 72 -7.73 11.87 -8.51
CA GLU A 72 -6.76 11.55 -9.56
C GLU A 72 -5.65 10.66 -8.98
N SER A 73 -5.07 11.05 -7.84
CA SER A 73 -4.09 10.22 -7.13
C SER A 73 -4.68 8.87 -6.71
N LEU A 74 -5.94 8.84 -6.27
CA LEU A 74 -6.61 7.60 -5.86
C LEU A 74 -6.83 6.65 -7.04
N LYS A 75 -7.27 7.17 -8.20
CA LYS A 75 -7.36 6.40 -9.45
C LYS A 75 -5.99 5.88 -9.88
N GLY A 76 -4.94 6.69 -9.71
CA GLY A 76 -3.56 6.29 -9.94
C GLY A 76 -3.15 5.10 -9.07
N LEU A 77 -3.42 5.14 -7.77
CA LEU A 77 -3.18 4.03 -6.85
C LEU A 77 -3.93 2.76 -7.29
N TYR A 78 -5.23 2.85 -7.58
CA TYR A 78 -6.00 1.68 -8.04
C TYR A 78 -5.50 1.10 -9.36
N ARG A 79 -5.03 1.94 -10.28
CA ARG A 79 -4.42 1.48 -11.53
C ARG A 79 -3.13 0.70 -11.26
N ILE A 80 -2.28 1.19 -10.36
CA ILE A 80 -1.05 0.48 -9.97
C ILE A 80 -1.40 -0.87 -9.31
N MET A 81 -2.40 -0.89 -8.42
CA MET A 81 -2.82 -2.12 -7.76
C MET A 81 -3.39 -3.17 -8.74
N THR A 82 -4.19 -2.71 -9.72
CA THR A 82 -4.71 -3.57 -10.80
C THR A 82 -3.58 -4.17 -11.65
N ASN A 83 -2.45 -3.49 -11.74
CA ASN A 83 -1.27 -3.96 -12.48
C ASN A 83 -0.38 -4.93 -11.65
N GLY A 84 -0.87 -5.44 -10.52
CA GLY A 84 -0.19 -6.49 -9.75
C GLY A 84 0.81 -5.99 -8.72
N PHE A 85 0.63 -4.77 -8.20
CA PHE A 85 1.33 -4.25 -7.03
C PHE A 85 0.37 -4.15 -5.83
N VAL A 86 0.87 -4.25 -4.60
CA VAL A 86 0.09 -4.09 -3.37
C VAL A 86 0.84 -3.31 -2.30
#